data_AF-A0A7Y5ZE80-F1
#
_entry.id   AF-A0A7Y5ZE80-F1
#
_cell.length_a   1.000
_cell.length_b   1.000
_cell.length_c   1.000
_cell.angle_alpha   90.00
_cell.angle_beta   90.00
_cell.angle_gamma   90.00
#
_symmetry.space_group_name_H-M   'P 1'
#
loop_
_entity.id
_entity.type
_entity.pdbx_description
1 polymer ?
#
loop_
_entity_poly.entity_id
_entity_poly.type
_entity_poly.pdbx_seq_one_letter_code
_entity_poly.pdbx_strand_id
1 'polypeptide(L)'
;MTTAYDYKSVAQEAYNVDPLKQQPPLAEGSYFRGGVSGQEYLVVHTSTNPISGFQGMAVVPVVDGAPDFSQLIVSYAGTNPDHRADAIAVIGEGR
;
A
#
# COMPACT_ATOMS: atom_id res chain seq x y z
N MET A 1 4.88 0.11 19.68
CA MET A 1 3.43 -0.11 19.45
C MET A 1 2.99 0.83 18.35
N THR A 2 2.37 0.29 17.30
CA THR A 2 1.83 1.06 16.18
C THR A 2 0.72 2.02 16.63
N THR A 3 0.82 3.30 16.29
CA THR A 3 -0.18 4.33 16.61
C THR A 3 -1.18 4.54 15.47
N ALA A 4 -2.28 5.27 15.75
CA ALA A 4 -3.24 5.68 14.73
C ALA A 4 -2.61 6.45 13.55
N TYR A 5 -1.61 7.29 13.83
CA TYR A 5 -0.88 8.04 12.80
C TYR A 5 -0.03 7.12 11.92
N ASP A 6 0.54 6.05 12.50
CA ASP A 6 1.35 5.12 11.76
C ASP A 6 0.48 4.26 10.82
N TYR A 7 -0.72 3.84 11.25
CA TYR A 7 -1.67 3.16 10.35
C TYR A 7 -2.07 4.03 9.16
N LYS A 8 -2.22 5.35 9.35
CA LYS A 8 -2.47 6.27 8.24
C LYS A 8 -1.31 6.27 7.23
N SER A 9 -0.05 6.22 7.69
CA SER A 9 1.08 6.12 6.79
C SER A 9 1.13 4.78 6.06
N VAL A 10 0.86 3.66 6.75
CA VAL A 10 0.72 2.36 6.08
C VAL A 10 -0.40 2.39 5.02
N ALA A 11 -1.50 3.10 5.28
CA ALA A 11 -2.56 3.32 4.28
C ALA A 11 -2.07 4.09 3.04
N GLN A 12 -1.26 5.13 3.24
CA GLN A 12 -0.69 5.92 2.15
C GLN A 12 0.32 5.14 1.30
N GLU A 13 1.13 4.30 1.93
CA GLU A 13 2.14 3.48 1.25
C GLU A 13 1.53 2.41 0.35
N ALA A 14 0.27 1.99 0.55
CA ALA A 14 -0.39 1.03 -0.32
C ALA A 14 -0.52 1.52 -1.77
N TYR A 15 -0.56 2.84 -1.99
CA TYR A 15 -0.54 3.41 -3.34
C TYR A 15 0.81 3.23 -4.04
N ASN A 16 1.91 3.08 -3.30
CA ASN A 16 3.26 2.96 -3.86
C ASN A 16 3.56 1.55 -4.38
N VAL A 17 2.64 0.60 -4.17
CA VAL A 17 2.64 -0.74 -4.79
C VAL A 17 2.38 -0.65 -6.30
N ASP A 18 1.72 0.42 -6.75
CA ASP A 18 1.42 0.62 -8.16
C ASP A 18 2.68 0.93 -8.99
N PRO A 19 3.07 0.07 -9.95
CA PRO A 19 4.24 0.30 -10.80
C PRO A 19 4.09 1.51 -11.73
N LEU A 20 2.86 2.00 -11.95
CA LEU A 20 2.62 3.22 -12.71
C LEU A 20 2.86 4.48 -11.88
N LYS A 21 2.79 4.38 -10.55
CA LYS A 21 3.00 5.50 -9.62
C LYS A 21 4.44 5.59 -9.11
N GLN A 22 5.10 4.47 -8.86
CA GLN A 22 6.47 4.43 -8.35
C GLN A 22 7.34 3.43 -9.12
N GLN A 23 8.60 3.79 -9.39
CA GLN A 23 9.61 2.91 -10.00
C GLN A 23 10.92 2.95 -9.20
N PRO A 24 11.36 1.81 -8.60
CA PRO A 24 10.63 0.54 -8.49
C PRO A 24 9.43 0.65 -7.55
N PRO A 25 8.34 -0.12 -7.79
CA PRO A 25 7.20 -0.15 -6.88
C PRO A 25 7.60 -0.71 -5.52
N LEU A 26 6.84 -0.34 -4.49
CA LEU A 26 6.94 -1.01 -3.20
C LEU A 26 6.53 -2.48 -3.37
N ALA A 27 7.40 -3.40 -2.95
CA ALA A 27 7.26 -4.83 -3.19
C ALA A 27 7.56 -5.66 -1.94
N GLU A 28 7.20 -6.93 -1.96
CA GLU A 28 7.57 -7.90 -0.92
C GLU A 28 9.09 -7.86 -0.61
N GLY A 29 9.44 -7.87 0.69
CA GLY A 29 10.81 -7.73 1.19
C GLY A 29 11.27 -6.28 1.39
N SER A 30 10.48 -5.29 0.95
CA SER A 30 10.80 -3.87 1.17
C SER A 30 10.59 -3.45 2.62
N TYR A 31 11.42 -2.51 3.08
CA TYR A 31 11.25 -1.84 4.37
C TYR A 31 10.87 -0.37 4.16
N PHE A 32 9.97 0.14 4.98
CA PHE A 32 9.64 1.56 5.02
C PHE A 32 9.33 2.00 6.45
N ARG A 33 9.41 3.31 6.70
CA ARG A 33 9.07 3.91 8.00
C ARG A 33 7.75 4.68 7.90
N GLY A 34 6.81 4.37 8.79
CA GLY A 34 5.51 5.01 8.85
C GLY A 34 5.39 6.01 9.99
N GLY A 35 4.58 7.04 9.76
CA GLY A 35 4.11 8.00 10.76
C GLY A 35 5.19 8.86 11.40
N VAL A 36 4.78 9.60 12.43
CA VAL A 36 5.67 10.49 13.20
C VAL A 36 6.58 9.70 14.14
N SER A 37 6.18 8.47 14.51
CA SER A 37 6.95 7.60 15.39
C SER A 37 8.22 7.06 14.71
N GLY A 38 8.26 7.04 13.37
CA GLY A 38 9.32 6.39 12.62
C GLY A 38 9.28 4.86 12.71
N GLN A 39 8.14 4.28 13.12
CA GLN A 39 7.94 2.83 13.16
C GLN A 39 8.28 2.22 11.81
N GLU A 40 9.18 1.24 11.81
CA GLU A 40 9.60 0.52 10.61
C GLU A 40 8.68 -0.67 10.35
N TYR A 41 8.43 -0.97 9.07
CA TYR A 41 7.59 -2.06 8.62
C TYR A 41 8.31 -2.86 7.54
N LEU A 42 8.10 -4.17 7.57
CA LEU A 42 8.45 -5.07 6.48
C LEU A 42 7.20 -5.36 5.65
N VAL A 43 7.31 -5.19 4.33
CA VAL A 43 6.30 -5.63 3.38
C VAL A 43 6.42 -7.14 3.20
N VAL A 44 5.39 -7.88 3.61
CA VAL A 44 5.37 -9.35 3.52
C VAL A 44 4.66 -9.85 2.28
N HIS A 45 3.81 -9.02 1.67
CA HIS A 45 3.20 -9.32 0.37
C HIS A 45 2.63 -8.06 -0.29
N THR A 46 2.52 -8.09 -1.62
CA THR A 46 1.89 -7.03 -2.42
C THR A 46 1.06 -7.61 -3.54
N SER A 47 -0.04 -6.95 -3.89
CA SER A 47 -0.88 -7.33 -5.03
C SER A 47 -1.39 -6.08 -5.74
N THR A 48 -1.34 -6.11 -7.08
CA THR A 48 -1.82 -5.03 -7.93
C THR A 48 -2.55 -5.60 -9.15
N ASN A 49 -3.68 -4.98 -9.50
CA ASN A 49 -4.44 -5.28 -10.71
C ASN A 49 -4.76 -3.96 -11.43
N PRO A 50 -4.09 -3.64 -12.54
CA PRO A 50 -4.28 -2.39 -13.26
C PRO A 50 -5.64 -2.29 -13.98
N ILE A 51 -6.33 -3.42 -14.20
CA ILE A 51 -7.66 -3.43 -14.83
C ILE A 51 -8.73 -3.02 -13.82
N SER A 52 -8.68 -3.57 -12.60
CA SER A 52 -9.63 -3.25 -11.54
C SER A 52 -9.21 -2.03 -10.69
N GLY A 53 -8.03 -1.47 -10.94
CA GLY A 53 -7.41 -0.44 -10.10
C GLY A 53 -6.99 -0.91 -8.70
N PHE A 54 -7.02 -2.21 -8.41
CA PHE A 54 -6.72 -2.73 -7.08
C PHE A 54 -5.24 -2.63 -6.79
N GLN A 55 -4.89 -2.07 -5.64
CA GLN A 55 -3.52 -2.00 -5.13
C GLN A 55 -3.57 -2.29 -3.63
N GLY A 56 -2.81 -3.28 -3.18
CA GLY A 56 -2.80 -3.67 -1.78
C GLY A 56 -1.50 -4.30 -1.33
N MET A 57 -1.28 -4.27 -0.03
CA MET A 57 -0.12 -4.86 0.61
C MET A 57 -0.45 -5.39 2.00
N ALA A 58 0.35 -6.36 2.43
CA ALA A 58 0.40 -6.82 3.80
C ALA A 58 1.76 -6.48 4.39
N VAL A 59 1.78 -5.97 5.61
CA VAL A 59 3.00 -5.55 6.31
C VAL A 59 2.99 -6.02 7.76
N VAL A 60 4.18 -6.14 8.33
CA VAL A 60 4.38 -6.41 9.76
C VAL A 60 5.29 -5.32 10.35
N PRO A 61 5.06 -4.86 11.59
CA PRO A 61 5.97 -3.92 12.22
C PRO A 61 7.31 -4.60 12.55
N VAL A 62 8.39 -3.83 12.55
CA VAL A 62 9.69 -4.25 13.07
C VAL A 62 9.78 -3.80 14.52
N VAL A 63 9.97 -4.75 15.44
CA VAL A 63 10.09 -4.51 16.89
C VAL A 63 11.42 -5.09 17.34
N ASP A 64 12.22 -4.29 18.04
CA ASP A 64 13.57 -4.68 18.50
C ASP A 64 14.49 -5.20 17.38
N GLY A 65 14.33 -4.67 16.17
CA GLY A 65 15.13 -5.02 14.99
C GLY A 65 14.69 -6.28 14.26
N ALA A 66 13.61 -6.93 14.67
CA ALA A 66 13.06 -8.10 14.00
C ALA A 66 11.60 -7.87 13.54
N PRO A 67 11.18 -8.42 12.39
CA PRO A 67 9.78 -8.41 11.99
C PRO A 67 8.91 -9.15 13.00
N ASP A 68 7.89 -8.48 13.53
CA ASP A 68 6.93 -9.03 14.50
C ASP A 68 5.67 -9.52 13.78
N PHE A 69 5.61 -10.83 13.54
CA PHE A 69 4.48 -11.49 12.89
C PHE A 69 3.26 -11.72 13.80
N SER A 70 3.30 -11.30 15.08
CA SER A 70 2.11 -11.34 15.94
C SER A 70 1.04 -10.34 15.49
N GLN A 71 1.43 -9.34 14.69
CA GLN A 71 0.53 -8.37 14.07
C GLN A 71 0.72 -8.34 12.55
N LEU A 72 -0.35 -8.60 11.81
CA LEU A 72 -0.41 -8.41 10.36
C LEU A 72 -1.32 -7.23 10.02
N ILE A 73 -0.80 -6.27 9.25
CA ILE A 73 -1.56 -5.11 8.79
C ILE A 73 -1.79 -5.26 7.30
N VAL A 74 -3.05 -5.34 6.88
CA VAL A 74 -3.45 -5.36 5.47
C VAL A 74 -3.99 -4.00 5.10
N SER A 75 -3.45 -3.43 4.02
CA SER A 75 -3.80 -2.11 3.54
C SER A 75 -4.04 -2.15 2.03
N TYR A 76 -5.01 -1.38 1.57
CA TYR A 76 -5.34 -1.23 0.17
C TYR A 76 -5.58 0.23 -0.16
N ALA A 77 -5.15 0.64 -1.35
CA ALA A 77 -5.43 1.96 -1.86
C ALA A 77 -6.94 2.13 -2.08
N GLY A 78 -7.46 3.29 -1.73
CA GLY A 78 -8.77 3.72 -2.23
C GLY A 78 -8.68 4.09 -3.72
N THR A 79 -9.82 4.43 -4.33
CA THR A 79 -9.92 4.88 -5.73
C THR A 79 -8.83 5.91 -6.05
N ASN A 80 -7.98 5.58 -7.03
CA ASN A 80 -6.91 6.44 -7.50
C ASN A 80 -7.39 7.12 -8.81
N PRO A 81 -7.83 8.40 -8.79
CA PRO A 81 -8.33 9.05 -9.99
C PRO A 81 -7.29 9.19 -11.11
N ASP A 82 -6.00 9.05 -10.80
CA ASP A 82 -4.91 9.04 -11.78
C ASP A 82 -4.67 7.66 -12.43
N HIS A 83 -5.28 6.58 -11.88
CA HIS A 83 -5.36 5.30 -12.58
C HIS A 83 -6.35 5.46 -13.73
N ARG A 84 -5.81 5.65 -14.95
CA ARG A 84 -6.59 5.85 -16.19
C ARG A 84 -7.62 4.74 -16.51
N ALA A 85 -7.64 3.65 -15.75
CA ALA A 85 -8.72 2.67 -15.77
C ALA A 85 -10.06 3.25 -15.25
N ASP A 86 -10.03 4.18 -14.30
CA ASP A 86 -11.25 4.87 -13.81
C ASP A 86 -11.81 5.89 -14.81
N ALA A 87 -10.96 6.43 -15.69
CA ALA A 87 -11.39 7.36 -16.73
C ALA A 87 -12.16 6.67 -17.87
N ILE A 88 -12.03 5.34 -18.05
CA ILE A 88 -12.65 4.62 -19.17
C ILE A 88 -14.00 3.98 -18.76
N ALA A 89 -14.21 3.65 -17.48
CA ALA A 89 -15.49 3.11 -17.02
C ALA A 89 -16.63 4.15 -17.02
N VAL A 90 -16.34 5.43 -16.80
CA VAL A 90 -17.36 6.50 -16.72
C VAL A 90 -17.86 6.97 -18.09
N ILE A 91 -17.19 6.62 -19.19
CA ILE A 91 -17.52 7.08 -20.56
C ILE A 91 -18.05 5.96 -21.48
N GLY A 92 -18.26 4.75 -20.97
CA GLY A 92 -18.66 3.58 -21.75
C GLY A 92 -20.18 3.29 -21.85
N GLU A 93 -21.01 3.79 -20.92
CA GLU A 93 -22.46 3.54 -20.92
C GLU A 93 -23.27 4.69 -21.51
N GLY A 94 -22.94 5.08 -22.75
CA GLY A 94 -23.67 6.17 -23.40
C GLY A 94 -23.40 6.26 -24.89
N ARG A 95 -23.75 5.22 -25.66
CA ARG A 95 -24.14 5.32 -27.07
C ARG A 95 -25.10 4.19 -27.45
#